data_AF-A0A9D1ACX2-F1
#
_entry.id   AF-A0A9D1ACX2-F1
#
_cell.length_a   1.000
_cell.length_b   1.000
_cell.length_c   1.000
_cell.angle_alpha   90.00
_cell.angle_beta   90.00
_cell.angle_gamma   90.00
#
_symmetry.space_group_name_H-M   'P 1'
#
loop_
_entity.id
_entity.type
_entity.pdbx_description
1 polymer ?
#
loop_
_entity_poly.entity_id
_entity_poly.type
_entity_poly.pdbx_seq_one_letter_code
_entity_poly.pdbx_strand_id
1 'polypeptide(L)'
;MLIKNGRILSPGTLQEWIGDIRIRNEQIAESGQLSPEPGETVIDASGLCAAPGFVDVHVHFRDPGLTYKEDLHTGSLSAAAGGFTAVVCMANTKPVMDTPGLLKDFYKRASREKIRIYSVAAVTKGLLGKELTDFLALGTAGACGFSDDGIPLMDEKLAVQAMLRAKKLDLPLSFHEEDPNFIEKSGTNQTAPAIAEDLLVARDCMLALHTGARISIQHISSRTSVALVRTAKALGAKVFAEATPHHFSLTEDALKEHGTLAKMNPPLRTEKDRLAIIEGLKDGTIDAIATDHAPHSSEEKARPFFEAPSGIIGLETSLALGITNLVRPGHLTLLSLMEKMSANPARLYKMPFGTIAPGAPADVVLFDPDELWVPEGYSSKSSNSPFTGCPLYGKVHATICRGEVIYSRGR
;
A
#
# COMPACT_ATOMS: atom_id res chain seq x y z
N MET A 1 -9.74 -16.98 20.91
CA MET A 1 -9.58 -17.69 19.63
C MET A 1 -8.17 -18.24 19.59
N LEU A 2 -7.99 -19.48 19.14
CA LEU A 2 -6.68 -20.12 19.02
C LEU A 2 -6.43 -20.51 17.56
N ILE A 3 -5.39 -19.94 16.96
CA ILE A 3 -4.88 -20.37 15.65
C ILE A 3 -3.84 -21.44 15.91
N LYS A 4 -4.03 -22.64 15.36
CA LYS A 4 -3.18 -23.83 15.59
C LYS A 4 -2.29 -24.14 14.39
N ASN A 5 -1.10 -24.67 14.63
CA ASN A 5 -0.23 -25.34 13.65
C ASN A 5 0.20 -24.50 12.43
N GLY A 6 0.20 -23.17 12.55
CA GLY A 6 0.62 -22.29 11.46
C GLY A 6 2.14 -22.18 11.35
N ARG A 7 2.63 -21.92 10.13
CA ARG A 7 3.98 -21.37 9.93
C ARG A 7 3.95 -19.87 10.22
N ILE A 8 4.34 -19.51 11.43
CA ILE A 8 4.28 -18.13 11.92
C ILE A 8 5.46 -17.33 11.36
N LEU A 9 5.16 -16.22 10.70
CA LEU A 9 6.12 -15.25 10.15
C LEU A 9 6.01 -13.96 10.96
N SER A 10 6.99 -13.63 11.78
CA SER A 10 7.02 -12.40 12.58
C SER A 10 8.11 -11.45 12.07
N PRO A 11 7.81 -10.58 11.09
CA PRO A 11 8.80 -9.68 10.51
C PRO A 11 9.32 -8.64 11.52
N GLY A 12 8.50 -8.17 12.46
CA GLY A 12 8.94 -7.24 13.51
C GLY A 12 10.01 -7.79 14.45
N THR A 13 10.12 -9.12 14.60
CA THR A 13 11.17 -9.79 15.39
C THR A 13 12.15 -10.61 14.54
N LEU A 14 11.98 -10.62 13.22
CA LEU A 14 12.74 -11.43 12.26
C LEU A 14 12.74 -12.93 12.61
N GLN A 15 11.59 -13.44 13.05
CA GLN A 15 11.44 -14.83 13.47
C GLN A 15 10.44 -15.58 12.60
N GLU A 16 10.73 -16.87 12.41
CA GLU A 16 9.88 -17.83 11.74
C GLU A 16 9.86 -19.14 12.52
N TRP A 17 8.67 -19.70 12.80
CA TRP A 17 8.53 -20.98 13.50
C TRP A 17 7.18 -21.65 13.21
N ILE A 18 7.07 -22.94 13.53
CA ILE A 18 5.77 -23.64 13.56
C ILE A 18 5.16 -23.52 14.96
N GLY A 19 3.92 -23.07 15.04
CA GLY A 19 3.24 -22.97 16.33
C GLY A 19 1.83 -22.40 16.24
N ASP A 20 1.39 -21.92 17.39
CA ASP A 20 0.04 -21.48 17.67
C ASP A 20 0.03 -20.02 18.11
N ILE A 21 -1.08 -19.34 17.88
CA ILE A 21 -1.34 -17.95 18.31
C ILE A 21 -2.67 -17.93 19.05
N ARG A 22 -2.64 -17.56 20.34
CA ARG A 22 -3.86 -17.30 21.11
C ARG A 22 -4.19 -15.82 21.09
N ILE A 23 -5.43 -15.54 20.69
CA ILE A 23 -6.01 -14.21 20.66
C ILE A 23 -7.05 -14.10 21.77
N ARG A 24 -6.92 -13.05 22.59
CA ARG A 24 -7.89 -12.64 23.62
C ARG A 24 -8.22 -11.16 23.40
N ASN A 25 -9.51 -10.85 23.29
CA ASN A 25 -9.96 -9.51 22.92
C ASN A 25 -9.26 -9.05 21.61
N GLU A 26 -8.78 -7.81 21.54
CA GLU A 26 -8.09 -7.28 20.36
C GLU A 26 -6.56 -7.51 20.37
N GLN A 27 -6.04 -8.46 21.16
CA GLN A 27 -4.59 -8.66 21.34
C GLN A 27 -4.16 -10.13 21.23
N ILE A 28 -2.93 -10.32 20.78
CA ILE A 28 -2.22 -11.59 20.88
C ILE A 28 -1.85 -11.78 22.36
N ALA A 29 -2.43 -12.79 22.99
CA ALA A 29 -2.17 -13.10 24.40
C ALA A 29 -0.90 -13.94 24.56
N GLU A 30 -0.77 -14.98 23.73
CA GLU A 30 0.31 -15.96 23.80
C GLU A 30 0.64 -16.47 22.38
N SER A 31 1.88 -16.89 22.16
CA SER A 31 2.30 -17.62 20.97
C SER A 31 3.26 -18.74 21.36
N GLY A 32 3.26 -19.84 20.60
CA GLY A 32 4.10 -21.02 20.90
C GLY A 32 3.33 -22.32 20.73
N GLN A 33 3.55 -23.29 21.61
CA GLN A 33 2.81 -24.55 21.62
C GLN A 33 1.70 -24.46 22.67
N LEU A 34 0.44 -24.42 22.23
CA LEU A 34 -0.72 -24.14 23.06
C LEU A 34 -1.79 -25.24 22.92
N SER A 35 -2.46 -25.54 24.03
CA SER A 35 -3.62 -26.44 24.07
C SER A 35 -4.91 -25.63 24.05
N PRO A 36 -5.95 -26.03 23.28
CA PRO A 36 -7.25 -25.37 23.30
C PRO A 36 -7.88 -25.35 24.70
N GLU A 37 -8.45 -24.21 25.08
CA GLU A 37 -9.27 -24.10 26.29
C GLU A 37 -10.75 -24.47 26.02
N PRO A 38 -11.52 -24.92 27.03
CA PRO A 38 -12.94 -25.19 26.88
C PRO A 38 -13.71 -23.98 26.32
N GLY A 39 -14.44 -24.17 25.21
CA GLY A 39 -15.21 -23.11 24.56
C GLY A 39 -14.40 -22.14 23.69
N GLU A 40 -13.08 -22.37 23.53
CA GLU A 40 -12.24 -21.57 22.65
C GLU A 40 -12.48 -21.92 21.18
N THR A 41 -12.80 -20.92 20.35
CA THR A 41 -12.82 -21.11 18.88
C THR A 41 -11.41 -21.43 18.38
N VAL A 42 -11.26 -22.57 17.70
CA VAL A 42 -10.00 -23.04 17.14
C VAL A 42 -10.03 -22.91 15.61
N ILE A 43 -8.97 -22.32 15.05
CA ILE A 43 -8.70 -22.27 13.61
C ILE A 43 -7.46 -23.13 13.35
N ASP A 44 -7.61 -24.19 12.55
CA ASP A 44 -6.46 -25.01 12.13
C ASP A 44 -5.78 -24.37 10.92
N ALA A 45 -4.55 -23.88 11.14
CA ALA A 45 -3.71 -23.26 10.12
C ALA A 45 -2.62 -24.23 9.62
N SER A 46 -2.81 -25.55 9.77
CA SER A 46 -1.91 -26.56 9.20
C SER A 46 -1.72 -26.34 7.69
N GLY A 47 -0.46 -26.25 7.27
CA GLY A 47 -0.10 -25.97 5.87
C GLY A 47 -0.20 -24.50 5.46
N LEU A 48 -0.70 -23.62 6.33
CA LEU A 48 -0.80 -22.18 6.09
C LEU A 48 0.34 -21.42 6.79
N CYS A 49 0.69 -20.28 6.23
CA CYS A 49 1.44 -19.25 6.91
C CYS A 49 0.51 -18.36 7.74
N ALA A 50 0.97 -17.94 8.92
CA ALA A 50 0.33 -16.93 9.75
C ALA A 50 1.28 -15.73 9.90
N ALA A 51 0.88 -14.56 9.42
CA ALA A 51 1.68 -13.34 9.49
C ALA A 51 0.86 -12.20 10.10
N PRO A 52 1.48 -11.08 10.52
CA PRO A 52 0.73 -9.88 10.87
C PRO A 52 -0.13 -9.47 9.69
N GLY A 53 -1.34 -8.98 9.97
CA GLY A 53 -2.21 -8.39 8.96
C GLY A 53 -1.46 -7.32 8.16
N PHE A 54 -1.67 -7.30 6.85
CA PHE A 54 -0.94 -6.38 5.96
C PHE A 54 -1.38 -4.93 6.18
N VAL A 55 -0.46 -4.02 5.92
CA VAL A 55 -0.65 -2.57 6.01
C VAL A 55 -0.37 -1.96 4.64
N ASP A 56 -1.43 -1.48 3.99
CA ASP A 56 -1.28 -0.75 2.73
C ASP A 56 -1.22 0.75 2.99
N VAL A 57 -0.16 1.40 2.53
CA VAL A 57 0.04 2.83 2.73
C VAL A 57 -0.46 3.68 1.57
N HIS A 58 -1.00 3.05 0.52
CA HIS A 58 -1.44 3.74 -0.69
C HIS A 58 -2.68 3.09 -1.32
N VAL A 59 -3.87 3.60 -0.96
CA VAL A 59 -5.14 3.15 -1.57
C VAL A 59 -6.07 4.32 -1.94
N HIS A 60 -6.95 4.07 -2.90
CA HIS A 60 -8.04 4.98 -3.30
C HIS A 60 -9.40 4.33 -3.13
N PHE A 61 -10.05 4.53 -1.98
CA PHE A 61 -11.44 4.07 -1.78
C PHE A 61 -12.49 4.98 -2.42
N ARG A 62 -12.07 6.09 -3.06
CA ARG A 62 -12.92 6.98 -3.87
C ARG A 62 -14.09 7.64 -3.11
N ASP A 63 -14.15 7.48 -1.80
CA ASP A 63 -15.19 7.99 -0.91
C ASP A 63 -14.59 9.03 0.06
N PRO A 64 -15.06 10.30 0.03
CA PRO A 64 -16.30 10.78 -0.59
C PRO A 64 -16.25 11.07 -2.10
N GLY A 65 -17.44 11.04 -2.71
CA GLY A 65 -17.78 11.70 -3.97
C GLY A 65 -17.67 10.88 -5.25
N LEU A 66 -16.85 9.84 -5.28
CA LEU A 66 -16.64 9.00 -6.46
C LEU A 66 -17.08 7.55 -6.17
N THR A 67 -18.14 7.39 -5.38
CA THR A 67 -18.58 6.11 -4.81
C THR A 67 -19.05 5.08 -5.84
N TYR A 68 -19.30 5.51 -7.08
CA TYR A 68 -19.59 4.61 -8.20
C TYR A 68 -18.35 3.80 -8.65
N LYS A 69 -17.13 4.27 -8.33
CA LYS A 69 -15.88 3.54 -8.57
C LYS A 69 -15.58 2.56 -7.44
N GLU A 70 -15.69 3.04 -6.20
CA GLU A 70 -15.47 2.28 -4.96
C GLU A 70 -16.01 3.07 -3.78
N ASP A 71 -16.38 2.41 -2.68
CA ASP A 71 -16.68 3.08 -1.41
C ASP A 71 -15.90 2.47 -0.23
N LEU A 72 -16.03 3.07 0.97
CA LEU A 72 -15.32 2.57 2.16
C LEU A 72 -15.65 1.10 2.46
N HIS A 73 -16.88 0.67 2.22
CA HIS A 73 -17.33 -0.67 2.56
C HIS A 73 -16.74 -1.72 1.61
N THR A 74 -16.94 -1.53 0.30
CA THR A 74 -16.42 -2.43 -0.74
C THR A 74 -14.90 -2.42 -0.80
N GLY A 75 -14.26 -1.26 -0.65
CA GLY A 75 -12.82 -1.16 -0.46
C GLY A 75 -12.32 -1.90 0.78
N SER A 76 -13.06 -1.81 1.90
CA SER A 76 -12.73 -2.57 3.11
C SER A 76 -12.85 -4.08 2.92
N LEU A 77 -13.86 -4.55 2.18
CA LEU A 77 -14.03 -5.96 1.86
C LEU A 77 -12.89 -6.45 0.96
N SER A 78 -12.51 -5.66 -0.06
CA SER A 78 -11.37 -5.95 -0.95
C SER A 78 -10.05 -6.04 -0.18
N ALA A 79 -9.80 -5.09 0.72
CA ALA A 79 -8.63 -5.10 1.60
C ALA A 79 -8.61 -6.36 2.49
N ALA A 80 -9.73 -6.70 3.14
CA ALA A 80 -9.84 -7.88 3.98
C ALA A 80 -9.60 -9.18 3.18
N ALA A 81 -10.15 -9.28 1.97
CA ALA A 81 -9.92 -10.41 1.07
C ALA A 81 -8.45 -10.52 0.59
N GLY A 82 -7.75 -9.38 0.48
CA GLY A 82 -6.33 -9.30 0.18
C GLY A 82 -5.37 -9.56 1.36
N GLY A 83 -5.89 -9.75 2.58
CA GLY A 83 -5.07 -9.96 3.78
C GLY A 83 -4.70 -8.69 4.55
N PHE A 84 -5.23 -7.54 4.14
CA PHE A 84 -4.97 -6.26 4.79
C PHE A 84 -5.89 -6.03 5.98
N THR A 85 -5.29 -5.61 7.10
CA THR A 85 -6.01 -5.19 8.31
C THR A 85 -5.93 -3.69 8.52
N ALA A 86 -4.99 -3.00 7.85
CA ALA A 86 -4.89 -1.55 7.85
C ALA A 86 -4.61 -1.00 6.46
N VAL A 87 -5.25 0.12 6.12
CA VAL A 87 -5.03 0.83 4.85
C VAL A 87 -4.96 2.35 5.08
N VAL A 88 -4.24 3.07 4.22
CA VAL A 88 -4.15 4.54 4.22
C VAL A 88 -4.72 5.10 2.92
N CYS A 89 -5.86 5.78 3.02
CA CYS A 89 -6.55 6.40 1.90
C CYS A 89 -5.92 7.75 1.53
N MET A 90 -5.68 7.94 0.22
CA MET A 90 -5.19 9.19 -0.36
C MET A 90 -6.26 10.30 -0.36
N ALA A 91 -5.80 11.56 -0.37
CA ALA A 91 -6.64 12.75 -0.18
C ALA A 91 -7.42 13.19 -1.44
N ASN A 92 -7.21 12.54 -2.59
CA ASN A 92 -7.77 12.87 -3.90
C ASN A 92 -9.24 12.40 -4.10
N THR A 93 -10.06 12.66 -3.08
CA THR A 93 -11.52 12.45 -3.08
C THR A 93 -12.28 13.70 -3.55
N LYS A 94 -13.61 13.64 -3.59
CA LYS A 94 -14.48 14.80 -3.88
C LYS A 94 -15.54 14.98 -2.78
N PRO A 95 -15.45 16.01 -1.92
CA PRO A 95 -14.39 17.02 -1.84
C PRO A 95 -13.02 16.41 -1.47
N VAL A 96 -11.95 17.16 -1.72
CA VAL A 96 -10.58 16.82 -1.32
C VAL A 96 -10.51 16.72 0.20
N MET A 97 -9.70 15.80 0.72
CA MET A 97 -9.50 15.64 2.17
C MET A 97 -8.58 16.72 2.74
N ASP A 98 -9.02 17.99 2.78
CA ASP A 98 -8.20 19.15 3.13
C ASP A 98 -8.72 19.97 4.33
N THR A 99 -9.80 19.53 4.98
CA THR A 99 -10.34 20.20 6.18
C THR A 99 -10.59 19.23 7.36
N PRO A 100 -10.49 19.71 8.62
CA PRO A 100 -10.78 18.91 9.81
C PRO A 100 -12.19 18.32 9.84
N GLY A 101 -13.18 19.04 9.30
CA GLY A 101 -14.57 18.58 9.26
C GLY A 101 -14.73 17.34 8.38
N LEU A 102 -14.09 17.34 7.21
CA LEU A 102 -14.11 16.20 6.29
C LEU A 102 -13.40 14.97 6.88
N LEU A 103 -12.24 15.16 7.51
CA LEU A 103 -11.53 14.05 8.18
C LEU A 103 -12.37 13.43 9.31
N LYS A 104 -13.04 14.26 10.12
CA LYS A 104 -13.91 13.75 11.20
C LYS A 104 -15.10 12.96 10.67
N ASP A 105 -15.72 13.42 9.59
CA ASP A 105 -16.79 12.67 8.93
C ASP A 105 -16.27 11.35 8.33
N PHE A 106 -15.12 11.41 7.64
CA PHE A 106 -14.45 10.23 7.11
C PHE A 106 -14.22 9.18 8.21
N TYR A 107 -13.60 9.56 9.32
CA TYR A 107 -13.32 8.63 10.42
C TYR A 107 -14.59 8.08 11.07
N LYS A 108 -15.67 8.86 11.14
CA LYS A 108 -16.98 8.38 11.62
C LYS A 108 -17.60 7.33 10.71
N ARG A 109 -17.37 7.40 9.40
CA ARG A 109 -17.87 6.41 8.44
C ARG A 109 -16.95 5.19 8.39
N ALA A 110 -15.63 5.42 8.34
CA ALA A 110 -14.61 4.39 8.39
C ALA A 110 -14.68 3.52 9.66
N SER A 111 -15.10 4.06 10.81
CA SER A 111 -15.24 3.31 12.05
C SER A 111 -16.32 2.21 12.02
N ARG A 112 -17.11 2.14 10.95
CA ARG A 112 -18.12 1.09 10.72
C ARG A 112 -17.55 -0.13 10.01
N GLU A 113 -16.38 0.01 9.41
CA GLU A 113 -15.73 -1.05 8.67
C GLU A 113 -14.89 -1.94 9.60
N LYS A 114 -14.64 -3.16 9.14
CA LYS A 114 -13.97 -4.18 9.96
C LYS A 114 -12.44 -4.11 9.92
N ILE A 115 -11.87 -3.43 8.92
CA ILE A 115 -10.44 -3.09 8.88
C ILE A 115 -10.19 -1.74 9.54
N ARG A 116 -8.91 -1.39 9.72
CA ARG A 116 -8.48 -0.06 10.15
C ARG A 116 -8.24 0.81 8.92
N ILE A 117 -9.08 1.83 8.72
CA ILE A 117 -8.94 2.76 7.61
C ILE A 117 -8.41 4.09 8.14
N TYR A 118 -7.24 4.48 7.67
CA TYR A 118 -6.59 5.76 7.94
C TYR A 118 -6.67 6.66 6.72
N SER A 119 -6.44 7.95 6.91
CA SER A 119 -6.37 8.90 5.79
C SER A 119 -5.22 9.87 5.98
N VAL A 120 -4.52 10.15 4.88
CA VAL A 120 -3.70 11.36 4.76
C VAL A 120 -4.58 12.55 4.45
N ALA A 121 -4.15 13.74 4.84
CA ALA A 121 -4.78 14.98 4.40
C ALA A 121 -4.00 15.61 3.24
N ALA A 122 -4.65 16.45 2.46
CA ALA A 122 -3.97 17.20 1.41
C ALA A 122 -2.88 18.12 1.98
N VAL A 123 -1.74 18.22 1.31
CA VAL A 123 -0.70 19.22 1.57
C VAL A 123 -1.22 20.60 1.19
N THR A 124 -1.92 20.72 0.06
CA THR A 124 -2.48 22.00 -0.41
C THR A 124 -3.99 22.00 -0.50
N LYS A 125 -4.58 23.18 -0.27
CA LYS A 125 -6.04 23.36 -0.35
C LYS A 125 -6.52 22.99 -1.76
N GLY A 126 -7.49 22.08 -1.82
CA GLY A 126 -8.05 21.57 -3.07
C GLY A 126 -7.05 20.88 -4.01
N LEU A 127 -5.88 20.45 -3.52
CA LEU A 127 -4.78 19.89 -4.33
C LEU A 127 -4.26 20.87 -5.40
N LEU A 128 -4.33 22.19 -5.14
CA LEU A 128 -4.03 23.21 -6.15
C LEU A 128 -2.54 23.55 -6.26
N GLY A 129 -1.67 23.07 -5.37
CA GLY A 129 -0.24 23.37 -5.40
C GLY A 129 0.11 24.83 -5.08
N LYS A 130 -0.81 25.59 -4.47
CA LYS A 130 -0.68 27.05 -4.26
C LYS A 130 -0.62 27.47 -2.80
N GLU A 131 -1.48 26.90 -1.96
CA GLU A 131 -1.59 27.28 -0.56
C GLU A 131 -1.63 26.02 0.30
N LEU A 132 -0.78 25.96 1.32
CA LEU A 132 -0.76 24.86 2.27
C LEU A 132 -2.04 24.82 3.09
N THR A 133 -2.46 23.60 3.45
CA THR A 133 -3.52 23.37 4.42
C THR A 133 -3.08 23.69 5.86
N ASP A 134 -4.02 23.67 6.80
CA ASP A 134 -3.72 23.78 8.23
C ASP A 134 -3.28 22.41 8.78
N PHE A 135 -1.98 22.15 8.70
CA PHE A 135 -1.37 20.88 9.11
C PHE A 135 -1.66 20.55 10.59
N LEU A 136 -1.66 21.54 11.48
CA LEU A 136 -1.89 21.30 12.91
C LEU A 136 -3.34 20.90 13.17
N ALA A 137 -4.28 21.62 12.55
CA ALA A 137 -5.70 21.30 12.69
C ALA A 137 -6.04 19.93 12.07
N LEU A 138 -5.45 19.60 10.92
CA LEU A 138 -5.63 18.31 10.26
C LEU A 138 -4.99 17.14 11.03
N GLY A 139 -3.77 17.31 11.53
CA GLY A 139 -3.11 16.33 12.40
C GLY A 139 -3.92 16.08 13.68
N THR A 140 -4.44 17.13 14.29
CA THR A 140 -5.32 17.05 15.48
C THR A 140 -6.66 16.37 15.16
N ALA A 141 -7.15 16.50 13.92
CA ALA A 141 -8.34 15.81 13.43
C ALA A 141 -8.10 14.34 13.05
N GLY A 142 -6.85 13.86 13.15
CA GLY A 142 -6.48 12.47 12.94
C GLY A 142 -5.81 12.15 11.60
N ALA A 143 -5.38 13.15 10.81
CA ALA A 143 -4.57 12.88 9.62
C ALA A 143 -3.30 12.10 10.01
N CYS A 144 -3.07 10.95 9.38
CA CYS A 144 -1.90 10.11 9.68
C CYS A 144 -0.63 10.54 8.93
N GLY A 145 -0.77 11.43 7.96
CA GLY A 145 0.27 11.99 7.10
C GLY A 145 -0.34 13.00 6.14
N PHE A 146 0.47 13.51 5.22
CA PHE A 146 0.02 14.47 4.21
C PHE A 146 0.46 14.06 2.80
N SER A 147 -0.42 14.19 1.81
CA SER A 147 -0.09 13.94 0.41
C SER A 147 -1.02 14.72 -0.52
N ASP A 148 -0.46 15.22 -1.62
CA ASP A 148 -1.23 15.77 -2.75
C ASP A 148 -1.36 14.75 -3.90
N ASP A 149 -1.31 13.45 -3.58
CA ASP A 149 -1.29 12.36 -4.56
C ASP A 149 -2.23 12.54 -5.77
N GLY A 150 -1.66 12.25 -6.96
CA GLY A 150 -2.24 12.53 -8.26
C GLY A 150 -1.94 13.95 -8.80
N ILE A 151 -1.42 14.87 -7.97
CA ILE A 151 -0.95 16.20 -8.40
C ILE A 151 0.42 16.50 -7.78
N PRO A 152 1.49 16.67 -8.58
CA PRO A 152 2.82 16.95 -8.08
C PRO A 152 2.90 18.36 -7.48
N LEU A 153 3.63 18.49 -6.36
CA LEU A 153 3.97 19.80 -5.80
C LEU A 153 5.14 20.40 -6.58
N MET A 154 4.85 21.41 -7.40
CA MET A 154 5.87 22.03 -8.26
C MET A 154 6.66 23.16 -7.59
N ASP A 155 6.04 23.92 -6.68
CA ASP A 155 6.71 25.01 -5.97
C ASP A 155 7.63 24.46 -4.86
N GLU A 156 8.94 24.64 -5.02
CA GLU A 156 9.92 24.10 -4.09
C GLU A 156 9.90 24.81 -2.73
N LYS A 157 9.55 26.10 -2.70
CA LYS A 157 9.39 26.82 -1.43
C LYS A 157 8.19 26.28 -0.67
N LEU A 158 7.10 25.98 -1.37
CA LEU A 158 5.91 25.37 -0.79
C LEU A 158 6.23 23.96 -0.25
N ALA A 159 6.95 23.15 -1.03
CA ALA A 159 7.41 21.82 -0.62
C ALA A 159 8.28 21.88 0.65
N VAL A 160 9.26 22.79 0.71
CA VAL A 160 10.10 23.00 1.91
C VAL A 160 9.24 23.40 3.12
N GLN A 161 8.28 24.31 2.94
CA GLN A 161 7.38 24.71 4.02
C GLN A 161 6.50 23.55 4.51
N ALA A 162 5.98 22.72 3.60
CA ALA A 162 5.23 21.51 3.95
C ALA A 162 6.09 20.55 4.76
N MET A 163 7.31 20.25 4.29
CA MET A 163 8.29 19.39 4.97
C MET A 163 8.61 19.87 6.38
N LEU A 164 8.86 21.17 6.56
CA LEU A 164 9.12 21.75 7.88
C LEU A 164 7.91 21.67 8.82
N ARG A 165 6.69 21.80 8.31
CA ARG A 165 5.46 21.66 9.11
C ARG A 165 5.20 20.20 9.50
N ALA A 166 5.29 19.27 8.56
CA ALA A 166 5.14 17.83 8.82
C ALA A 166 6.17 17.34 9.85
N LYS A 167 7.43 17.77 9.73
CA LYS A 167 8.48 17.46 10.71
C LYS A 167 8.13 17.92 12.12
N LYS A 168 7.57 19.12 12.30
CA LYS A 168 7.17 19.62 13.64
C LYS A 168 6.06 18.79 14.26
N LEU A 169 5.18 18.23 13.45
CA LEU A 169 4.10 17.33 13.88
C LEU A 169 4.55 15.87 13.97
N ASP A 170 5.78 15.56 13.53
CA ASP A 170 6.35 14.22 13.48
C ASP A 170 5.52 13.23 12.62
N LEU A 171 4.85 13.76 11.59
CA LEU A 171 4.04 13.06 10.59
C LEU A 171 4.77 12.97 9.24
N PRO A 172 4.59 11.89 8.46
CA PRO A 172 5.21 11.75 7.15
C PRO A 172 4.49 12.60 6.08
N LEU A 173 5.22 12.91 5.01
CA LEU A 173 4.68 13.38 3.74
C LEU A 173 4.86 12.29 2.69
N SER A 174 3.88 12.11 1.81
CA SER A 174 4.04 11.31 0.59
C SER A 174 3.86 12.22 -0.62
N PHE A 175 4.61 11.97 -1.68
CA PHE A 175 4.51 12.74 -2.92
C PHE A 175 4.27 11.83 -4.11
N HIS A 176 3.56 12.36 -5.10
CA HIS A 176 3.45 11.78 -6.43
C HIS A 176 4.48 12.45 -7.32
N GLU A 177 5.65 11.82 -7.48
CA GLU A 177 6.76 12.35 -8.27
C GLU A 177 6.51 12.17 -9.77
N GLU A 178 5.80 13.12 -10.37
CA GLU A 178 5.67 13.24 -11.83
C GLU A 178 5.69 14.70 -12.28
N ASP A 179 6.78 15.20 -12.88
CA ASP A 179 6.85 16.56 -13.41
C ASP A 179 6.00 16.69 -14.69
N PRO A 180 4.91 17.49 -14.68
CA PRO A 180 3.98 17.59 -15.80
C PRO A 180 4.62 18.23 -17.05
N ASN A 181 5.75 18.94 -16.91
CA ASN A 181 6.46 19.53 -18.04
C ASN A 181 7.06 18.46 -18.99
N PHE A 182 7.23 17.24 -18.51
CA PHE A 182 7.74 16.12 -19.29
C PHE A 182 6.64 15.14 -19.74
N ILE A 183 5.38 15.41 -19.38
CA ILE A 183 4.25 14.54 -19.70
C ILE A 183 3.53 15.09 -20.94
N GLU A 184 3.62 14.36 -22.05
CA GLU A 184 2.78 14.63 -23.23
C GLU A 184 1.36 14.10 -22.99
N LYS A 185 1.27 12.82 -22.57
CA LYS A 185 0.03 12.13 -22.21
C LYS A 185 0.33 11.03 -21.19
N SER A 186 -0.51 10.87 -20.17
CA SER A 186 -0.33 9.79 -19.18
C SER A 186 -0.66 8.41 -19.76
N GLY A 187 0.06 7.40 -19.30
CA GLY A 187 -0.26 5.98 -19.50
C GLY A 187 0.73 5.16 -20.31
N THR A 188 1.78 5.76 -20.89
CA THR A 188 2.86 5.01 -21.56
C THR A 188 4.22 5.54 -21.16
N ASN A 189 5.24 4.68 -21.14
CA ASN A 189 6.62 5.07 -20.87
C ASN A 189 7.19 6.05 -21.92
N GLN A 190 6.63 6.07 -23.14
CA GLN A 190 7.04 7.00 -24.19
C GLN A 190 6.48 8.41 -23.97
N THR A 191 5.20 8.52 -23.61
CA THR A 191 4.50 9.80 -23.46
C THR A 191 4.57 10.37 -22.04
N ALA A 192 5.00 9.55 -21.07
CA ALA A 192 5.30 9.88 -19.69
C ALA A 192 6.67 9.27 -19.29
N PRO A 193 7.78 9.81 -19.83
CA PRO A 193 9.12 9.26 -19.66
C PRO A 193 9.62 9.33 -18.22
N ALA A 194 10.56 8.46 -17.87
CA ALA A 194 11.11 8.33 -16.53
C ALA A 194 11.69 9.63 -15.94
N ILE A 195 12.17 10.55 -16.78
CA ILE A 195 12.68 11.85 -16.34
C ILE A 195 11.64 12.68 -15.57
N ALA A 196 10.35 12.51 -15.86
CA ALA A 196 9.28 13.16 -15.12
C ALA A 196 9.29 12.75 -13.64
N GLU A 197 9.57 11.48 -13.36
CA GLU A 197 9.71 10.95 -12.00
C GLU A 197 11.08 11.29 -11.42
N ASP A 198 12.16 11.00 -12.15
CA ASP A 198 13.54 11.12 -11.69
C ASP A 198 13.85 12.53 -11.13
N LEU A 199 13.33 13.58 -11.79
CA LEU A 199 13.60 14.96 -11.41
C LEU A 199 12.98 15.32 -10.06
N LEU A 200 11.71 14.96 -9.85
CA LEU A 200 11.03 15.24 -8.59
C LEU A 200 11.56 14.35 -7.46
N VAL A 201 11.88 13.08 -7.74
CA VAL A 201 12.55 12.21 -6.75
C VAL A 201 13.89 12.80 -6.31
N ALA A 202 14.73 13.25 -7.24
CA ALA A 202 16.01 13.88 -6.92
C ALA A 202 15.82 15.13 -6.06
N ARG A 203 14.88 16.00 -6.46
CA ARG A 203 14.54 17.22 -5.72
C ARG A 203 14.09 16.89 -4.30
N ASP A 204 13.08 16.05 -4.15
CA ASP A 204 12.43 15.81 -2.87
C ASP A 204 13.32 15.04 -1.90
N CYS A 205 14.19 14.15 -2.41
CA CYS A 205 15.27 13.57 -1.63
C CYS A 205 16.21 14.63 -1.04
N MET A 206 16.63 15.62 -1.84
CA MET A 206 17.51 16.69 -1.37
C MET A 206 16.80 17.64 -0.41
N LEU A 207 15.52 17.94 -0.64
CA LEU A 207 14.71 18.72 0.29
C LEU A 207 14.49 17.98 1.62
N ALA A 208 14.27 16.67 1.60
CA ALA A 208 14.16 15.85 2.80
C ALA A 208 15.49 15.82 3.59
N LEU A 209 16.63 15.72 2.90
CA LEU A 209 17.94 15.84 3.52
C LEU A 209 18.14 17.21 4.18
N HIS A 210 17.78 18.29 3.49
CA HIS A 210 17.91 19.66 4.00
C HIS A 210 17.00 19.95 5.20
N THR A 211 15.72 19.56 5.11
CA THR A 211 14.72 19.87 6.13
C THR A 211 14.74 18.87 7.29
N GLY A 212 15.22 17.65 7.05
CA GLY A 212 15.13 16.52 7.97
C GLY A 212 13.70 15.98 8.15
N ALA A 213 12.79 16.33 7.23
CA ALA A 213 11.45 15.77 7.19
C ALA A 213 11.49 14.30 6.75
N ARG A 214 10.49 13.54 7.19
CA ARG A 214 10.29 12.16 6.76
C ARG A 214 9.35 12.15 5.58
N ILE A 215 9.81 11.63 4.45
CA ILE A 215 9.01 11.57 3.21
C ILE A 215 8.90 10.13 2.72
N SER A 216 7.85 9.84 1.94
CA SER A 216 7.67 8.61 1.17
C SER A 216 7.61 8.96 -0.31
N ILE A 217 8.52 8.39 -1.09
CA ILE A 217 8.49 8.40 -2.55
C ILE A 217 7.47 7.35 -2.99
N GLN A 218 6.36 7.77 -3.60
CA GLN A 218 5.26 6.87 -3.93
C GLN A 218 5.57 6.06 -5.19
N HIS A 219 5.04 4.82 -5.24
CA HIS A 219 4.99 3.93 -6.42
C HIS A 219 6.17 4.06 -7.41
N ILE A 220 7.41 3.92 -6.92
CA ILE A 220 8.62 4.15 -7.72
C ILE A 220 8.66 3.22 -8.94
N SER A 221 8.99 3.76 -10.10
CA SER A 221 8.94 2.98 -11.35
C SER A 221 10.20 3.09 -12.21
N SER A 222 11.09 4.05 -11.92
CA SER A 222 12.35 4.25 -12.64
C SER A 222 13.56 3.66 -11.89
N ARG A 223 14.47 3.01 -12.61
CA ARG A 223 15.77 2.58 -12.04
C ARG A 223 16.61 3.76 -11.51
N THR A 224 16.48 4.93 -12.14
CA THR A 224 17.23 6.12 -11.75
C THR A 224 16.68 6.64 -10.42
N SER A 225 15.35 6.73 -10.27
CA SER A 225 14.70 7.01 -8.98
C SER A 225 15.18 6.07 -7.87
N VAL A 226 15.27 4.75 -8.14
CA VAL A 226 15.80 3.79 -7.16
C VAL A 226 17.24 4.16 -6.75
N ALA A 227 18.11 4.52 -7.70
CA ALA A 227 19.47 4.95 -7.41
C ALA A 227 19.53 6.27 -6.61
N LEU A 228 18.63 7.21 -6.90
CA LEU A 228 18.50 8.49 -6.19
C LEU A 228 18.07 8.28 -4.74
N VAL A 229 17.04 7.46 -4.49
CA VAL A 229 16.60 7.09 -3.14
C VAL A 229 17.73 6.43 -2.35
N ARG A 230 18.44 5.48 -2.98
CA ARG A 230 19.60 4.80 -2.34
C ARG A 230 20.67 5.81 -1.93
N THR A 231 20.98 6.76 -2.82
CA THR A 231 21.96 7.82 -2.56
C THR A 231 21.50 8.74 -1.43
N ALA A 232 20.25 9.18 -1.45
CA ALA A 232 19.68 10.05 -0.42
C ALA A 232 19.68 9.39 0.97
N LYS A 233 19.30 8.11 1.05
CA LYS A 233 19.38 7.31 2.27
C LYS A 233 20.82 7.21 2.78
N ALA A 234 21.79 6.96 1.90
CA ALA A 234 23.21 6.91 2.27
C ALA A 234 23.74 8.25 2.79
N LEU A 235 23.19 9.38 2.32
CA LEU A 235 23.49 10.72 2.83
C LEU A 235 22.77 11.06 4.15
N GLY A 236 21.90 10.17 4.65
CA GLY A 236 21.16 10.35 5.91
C GLY A 236 19.79 11.00 5.76
N ALA A 237 19.27 11.14 4.55
CA ALA A 237 17.91 11.63 4.33
C ALA A 237 16.89 10.63 4.90
N LYS A 238 15.82 11.14 5.54
CA LYS A 238 14.72 10.31 6.08
C LYS A 238 13.70 9.98 4.99
N VAL A 239 14.18 9.33 3.93
CA VAL A 239 13.38 8.95 2.77
C VAL A 239 12.94 7.50 2.92
N PHE A 240 11.66 7.27 2.73
CA PHE A 240 11.07 5.96 2.50
C PHE A 240 10.68 5.87 1.02
N ALA A 241 10.64 4.66 0.47
CA ALA A 241 10.12 4.43 -0.87
C ALA A 241 9.21 3.21 -0.89
N GLU A 242 8.20 3.25 -1.74
CA GLU A 242 7.30 2.13 -1.99
C GLU A 242 7.30 1.74 -3.47
N ALA A 243 7.08 0.46 -3.74
CA ALA A 243 6.85 -0.05 -5.10
C ALA A 243 5.53 -0.81 -5.13
N THR A 244 4.84 -0.74 -6.27
CA THR A 244 3.56 -1.43 -6.43
C THR A 244 3.75 -2.85 -6.95
N PRO A 245 2.79 -3.76 -6.69
CA PRO A 245 2.81 -5.10 -7.23
C PRO A 245 2.95 -5.16 -8.75
N HIS A 246 2.30 -4.26 -9.47
CA HIS A 246 2.36 -4.23 -10.92
C HIS A 246 3.72 -3.78 -11.45
N HIS A 247 4.43 -2.87 -10.77
CA HIS A 247 5.73 -2.37 -11.23
C HIS A 247 6.88 -3.37 -11.09
N PHE A 248 6.80 -4.36 -10.20
CA PHE A 248 7.76 -5.47 -10.17
C PHE A 248 7.31 -6.70 -10.97
N SER A 249 6.03 -6.76 -11.36
CA SER A 249 5.44 -7.92 -12.05
C SER A 249 5.35 -7.76 -13.56
N LEU A 250 5.21 -6.53 -14.07
CA LEU A 250 4.97 -6.25 -15.48
C LEU A 250 5.96 -5.22 -16.03
N THR A 251 6.04 -5.15 -17.35
CA THR A 251 6.75 -4.12 -18.11
C THR A 251 5.79 -3.40 -19.06
N GLU A 252 6.27 -2.38 -19.76
CA GLU A 252 5.52 -1.62 -20.77
C GLU A 252 4.86 -2.50 -21.85
N ASP A 253 5.35 -3.72 -22.09
CA ASP A 253 4.75 -4.66 -23.04
C ASP A 253 3.34 -5.09 -22.66
N ALA A 254 2.99 -5.07 -21.37
CA ALA A 254 1.65 -5.42 -20.89
C ALA A 254 0.55 -4.50 -21.45
N LEU A 255 0.89 -3.29 -21.90
CA LEU A 255 -0.06 -2.39 -22.57
C LEU A 255 -0.58 -2.97 -23.89
N LYS A 256 0.22 -3.77 -24.60
CA LYS A 256 -0.20 -4.41 -25.86
C LYS A 256 -1.24 -5.49 -25.62
N GLU A 257 -1.12 -6.21 -24.50
CA GLU A 257 -1.98 -7.35 -24.17
C GLU A 257 -3.26 -6.91 -23.45
N HIS A 258 -3.16 -5.96 -22.52
CA HIS A 258 -4.25 -5.59 -21.62
C HIS A 258 -4.84 -4.20 -21.89
N GLY A 259 -4.23 -3.41 -22.78
CA GLY A 259 -4.71 -2.08 -23.14
C GLY A 259 -4.89 -1.17 -21.92
N THR A 260 -6.09 -0.62 -21.77
CA THR A 260 -6.43 0.27 -20.65
C THR A 260 -6.36 -0.42 -19.29
N LEU A 261 -6.48 -1.75 -19.21
CA LEU A 261 -6.34 -2.50 -17.96
C LEU A 261 -4.89 -2.58 -17.45
N ALA A 262 -3.90 -2.25 -18.29
CA ALA A 262 -2.51 -2.05 -17.88
C ALA A 262 -2.10 -0.56 -17.86
N LYS A 263 -3.08 0.37 -17.94
CA LYS A 263 -2.83 1.82 -17.87
C LYS A 263 -2.93 2.31 -16.42
N MET A 264 -1.80 2.74 -15.85
CA MET A 264 -1.66 3.36 -14.52
C MET A 264 -0.63 4.51 -14.53
N ASN A 265 -0.49 5.21 -13.40
CA ASN A 265 0.47 6.29 -13.23
C ASN A 265 1.27 6.07 -11.93
N PRO A 266 2.61 6.02 -11.96
CA PRO A 266 3.46 6.09 -13.15
C PRO A 266 3.24 4.89 -14.10
N PRO A 267 3.61 5.01 -15.39
CA PRO A 267 3.40 3.92 -16.34
C PRO A 267 4.37 2.76 -16.10
N LEU A 268 3.96 1.56 -16.51
CA LEU A 268 4.88 0.43 -16.63
C LEU A 268 6.06 0.80 -17.54
N ARG A 269 7.29 0.53 -17.07
CA ARG A 269 8.53 0.90 -17.75
C ARG A 269 9.24 -0.32 -18.35
N THR A 270 10.52 -0.16 -18.66
CA THR A 270 11.33 -1.20 -19.30
C THR A 270 11.65 -2.34 -18.32
N GLU A 271 12.08 -3.49 -18.84
CA GLU A 271 12.57 -4.60 -18.02
C GLU A 271 13.73 -4.20 -17.09
N LYS A 272 14.59 -3.26 -17.52
CA LYS A 272 15.69 -2.77 -16.69
C LYS A 272 15.18 -2.00 -15.47
N ASP A 273 14.06 -1.32 -15.61
CA ASP A 273 13.43 -0.59 -14.52
C ASP A 273 12.74 -1.56 -13.55
N ARG A 274 11.97 -2.53 -14.08
CA ARG A 274 11.37 -3.62 -13.29
C ARG A 274 12.40 -4.35 -12.43
N LEU A 275 13.54 -4.74 -13.03
CA LEU A 275 14.62 -5.40 -12.29
C LEU A 275 15.27 -4.50 -11.24
N ALA A 276 15.41 -3.20 -11.50
CA ALA A 276 15.94 -2.26 -10.51
C ALA A 276 15.01 -2.08 -9.31
N ILE A 277 13.69 -2.15 -9.51
CA ILE A 277 12.70 -2.16 -8.42
C ILE A 277 12.85 -3.43 -7.58
N ILE A 278 13.00 -4.59 -8.22
CA ILE A 278 13.25 -5.86 -7.52
C ILE A 278 14.53 -5.76 -6.67
N GLU A 279 15.63 -5.24 -7.25
CA GLU A 279 16.87 -5.04 -6.51
C GLU A 279 16.72 -4.01 -5.37
N GLY A 280 15.95 -2.95 -5.57
CA GLY A 280 15.65 -1.97 -4.53
C GLY A 280 14.84 -2.54 -3.37
N LEU A 281 13.91 -3.47 -3.63
CA LEU A 281 13.18 -4.20 -2.59
C LEU A 281 14.11 -5.16 -1.82
N LYS A 282 15.06 -5.79 -2.51
CA LYS A 282 16.04 -6.72 -1.93
C LYS A 282 17.03 -6.02 -1.00
N ASP A 283 17.60 -4.90 -1.43
CA ASP A 283 18.64 -4.21 -0.67
C ASP A 283 18.09 -3.20 0.37
N GLY A 284 16.77 -3.05 0.46
CA GLY A 284 16.10 -2.15 1.40
C GLY A 284 16.09 -0.68 0.96
N THR A 285 16.49 -0.37 -0.27
CA THR A 285 16.27 0.94 -0.89
C THR A 285 14.78 1.26 -0.98
N ILE A 286 13.96 0.27 -1.30
CA ILE A 286 12.50 0.33 -1.29
C ILE A 286 11.99 -0.37 -0.03
N ASP A 287 11.28 0.37 0.81
CA ASP A 287 10.89 -0.05 2.15
C ASP A 287 9.59 -0.84 2.17
N ALA A 288 8.65 -0.54 1.29
CA ALA A 288 7.31 -1.09 1.34
C ALA A 288 6.78 -1.53 -0.02
N ILE A 289 5.85 -2.48 0.00
CA ILE A 289 4.97 -2.77 -1.12
C ILE A 289 3.62 -2.13 -0.80
N ALA A 290 3.21 -1.16 -1.61
CA ALA A 290 1.94 -0.45 -1.48
C ALA A 290 1.15 -0.64 -2.78
N THR A 291 -0.15 -0.89 -2.72
CA THR A 291 -0.84 -1.38 -3.93
C THR A 291 -1.12 -0.32 -4.96
N ASP A 292 -1.26 0.94 -4.53
CA ASP A 292 -1.91 1.98 -5.32
C ASP A 292 -3.25 1.44 -5.86
N HIS A 293 -4.08 0.90 -4.96
CA HIS A 293 -5.38 0.36 -5.35
C HIS A 293 -6.25 1.50 -5.87
N ALA A 294 -6.39 1.55 -7.20
CA ALA A 294 -7.01 2.63 -7.95
C ALA A 294 -8.21 2.10 -8.78
N PRO A 295 -9.37 1.89 -8.14
CA PRO A 295 -10.56 1.36 -8.80
C PRO A 295 -11.20 2.38 -9.74
N HIS A 296 -11.70 1.88 -10.86
CA HIS A 296 -12.40 2.62 -11.92
C HIS A 296 -13.57 1.80 -12.46
N SER A 297 -14.61 2.46 -12.99
CA SER A 297 -15.72 1.71 -13.59
C SER A 297 -15.32 1.07 -14.92
N SER A 298 -15.98 -0.02 -15.29
CA SER A 298 -15.77 -0.67 -16.59
C SER A 298 -16.04 0.28 -17.76
N GLU A 299 -17.04 1.17 -17.62
CA GLU A 299 -17.35 2.21 -18.61
C GLU A 299 -16.17 3.16 -18.82
N GLU A 300 -15.51 3.61 -17.75
CA GLU A 300 -14.37 4.50 -17.86
C GLU A 300 -13.15 3.82 -18.47
N LYS A 301 -12.90 2.55 -18.11
CA LYS A 301 -11.79 1.77 -18.68
C LYS A 301 -12.03 1.35 -20.13
N ALA A 302 -13.29 1.31 -20.60
CA ALA A 302 -13.63 0.99 -21.99
C ALA A 302 -13.41 2.17 -22.97
N ARG A 303 -13.09 3.37 -22.47
CA ARG A 303 -12.81 4.55 -23.30
C ARG A 303 -11.53 4.37 -24.14
N PRO A 304 -11.33 5.18 -25.20
CA PRO A 304 -10.07 5.22 -25.93
C PRO A 304 -8.87 5.36 -24.99
N PHE A 305 -7.72 4.74 -25.34
CA PHE A 305 -6.61 4.55 -24.41
C PHE A 305 -6.20 5.81 -23.64
N PHE A 306 -6.02 6.94 -24.33
CA PHE A 306 -5.60 8.19 -23.69
C PHE A 306 -6.73 8.90 -22.90
N GLU A 307 -8.00 8.58 -23.16
CA GLU A 307 -9.17 9.11 -22.47
C GLU A 307 -9.59 8.27 -21.26
N ALA A 308 -9.23 6.98 -21.25
CA ALA A 308 -9.44 6.11 -20.10
C ALA A 308 -8.57 6.58 -18.91
N PRO A 309 -9.07 6.55 -17.67
CA PRO A 309 -8.28 6.96 -16.53
C PRO A 309 -7.17 5.94 -16.23
N SER A 310 -6.05 6.47 -15.73
CA SER A 310 -4.95 5.69 -15.18
C SER A 310 -5.32 5.13 -13.81
N GLY A 311 -5.05 3.85 -13.57
CA GLY A 311 -5.29 3.17 -12.30
C GLY A 311 -5.80 1.75 -12.49
N ILE A 312 -5.36 0.85 -11.60
CA ILE A 312 -5.77 -0.55 -11.51
C ILE A 312 -6.02 -0.95 -10.05
N ILE A 313 -6.87 -1.94 -9.80
CA ILE A 313 -7.02 -2.52 -8.46
C ILE A 313 -5.82 -3.40 -8.10
N GLY A 314 -5.41 -3.42 -6.82
CA GLY A 314 -4.27 -4.23 -6.36
C GLY A 314 -4.42 -4.99 -5.04
N LEU A 315 -5.35 -4.64 -4.16
CA LEU A 315 -5.49 -5.23 -2.82
C LEU A 315 -5.60 -6.77 -2.84
N GLU A 316 -6.50 -7.34 -3.64
CA GLU A 316 -6.78 -8.78 -3.63
C GLU A 316 -5.71 -9.63 -4.32
N THR A 317 -4.78 -9.02 -5.06
CA THR A 317 -3.71 -9.72 -5.80
C THR A 317 -2.30 -9.43 -5.27
N SER A 318 -2.14 -8.46 -4.36
CA SER A 318 -0.84 -7.97 -3.88
C SER A 318 0.06 -9.09 -3.33
N LEU A 319 -0.45 -9.89 -2.39
CA LEU A 319 0.28 -11.02 -1.81
C LEU A 319 0.68 -12.02 -2.89
N ALA A 320 -0.26 -12.36 -3.77
CA ALA A 320 -0.06 -13.38 -4.78
C ALA A 320 1.02 -12.96 -5.80
N LEU A 321 1.03 -11.68 -6.19
CA LEU A 321 2.07 -11.12 -7.04
C LEU A 321 3.43 -11.08 -6.34
N GLY A 322 3.46 -10.68 -5.06
CA GLY A 322 4.68 -10.72 -4.26
C GLY A 322 5.28 -12.12 -4.16
N ILE A 323 4.44 -13.13 -3.92
CA ILE A 323 4.90 -14.53 -3.86
C ILE A 323 5.35 -15.02 -5.23
N THR A 324 4.54 -14.83 -6.26
CA THR A 324 4.79 -15.33 -7.62
C THR A 324 6.04 -14.71 -8.24
N ASN A 325 6.22 -13.40 -8.10
CA ASN A 325 7.25 -12.65 -8.82
C ASN A 325 8.48 -12.29 -7.98
N LEU A 326 8.42 -12.36 -6.64
CA LEU A 326 9.57 -12.05 -5.77
C LEU A 326 10.04 -13.27 -4.99
N VAL A 327 9.13 -14.01 -4.34
CA VAL A 327 9.52 -15.10 -3.45
C VAL A 327 9.93 -16.35 -4.23
N ARG A 328 9.05 -16.83 -5.13
CA ARG A 328 9.31 -18.06 -5.89
C ARG A 328 10.56 -17.98 -6.79
N PRO A 329 10.86 -16.86 -7.46
CA PRO A 329 12.11 -16.70 -8.21
C PRO A 329 13.36 -16.56 -7.33
N GLY A 330 13.20 -16.47 -6.01
CA GLY A 330 14.30 -16.36 -5.05
C GLY A 330 14.83 -14.95 -4.84
N HIS A 331 14.07 -13.91 -5.20
CA HIS A 331 14.45 -12.53 -4.93
C HIS A 331 14.26 -12.17 -3.46
N LEU A 332 13.17 -12.61 -2.83
CA LEU A 332 12.89 -12.38 -1.41
C LEU A 332 12.56 -13.69 -0.70
N THR A 333 12.77 -13.73 0.62
CA THR A 333 12.15 -14.75 1.47
C THR A 333 10.70 -14.37 1.78
N LEU A 334 9.87 -15.32 2.24
CA LEU A 334 8.52 -15.00 2.73
C LEU A 334 8.58 -13.98 3.87
N LEU A 335 9.48 -14.16 4.84
CA LEU A 335 9.65 -13.22 5.95
C LEU A 335 9.98 -11.81 5.44
N SER A 336 10.87 -11.69 4.46
CA SER A 336 11.21 -10.40 3.85
C SER A 336 10.05 -9.78 3.06
N LEU A 337 9.21 -10.59 2.41
CA LEU A 337 7.97 -10.09 1.82
C LEU A 337 7.03 -9.54 2.90
N MET A 338 6.87 -10.24 4.02
CA MET A 338 6.04 -9.78 5.14
C MET A 338 6.58 -8.49 5.75
N GLU A 339 7.90 -8.30 5.84
CA GLU A 339 8.50 -7.02 6.26
C GLU A 339 8.02 -5.86 5.38
N LYS A 340 8.01 -6.04 4.06
CA LYS A 340 7.61 -5.01 3.09
C LYS A 340 6.10 -4.75 3.05
N MET A 341 5.27 -5.73 3.43
CA MET A 341 3.81 -5.63 3.41
C MET A 341 3.17 -5.33 4.77
N SER A 342 3.93 -5.41 5.88
CA SER A 342 3.38 -5.19 7.22
C SER A 342 4.26 -4.29 8.11
N ALA A 343 5.46 -4.74 8.49
CA ALA A 343 6.29 -4.05 9.48
C ALA A 343 6.82 -2.69 9.00
N ASN A 344 7.35 -2.62 7.77
CA ASN A 344 7.87 -1.37 7.22
C ASN A 344 6.79 -0.32 6.96
N PRO A 345 5.66 -0.63 6.29
CA PRO A 345 4.57 0.34 6.15
C PRO A 345 4.03 0.81 7.52
N ALA A 346 3.89 -0.09 8.49
CA ALA A 346 3.50 0.30 9.86
C ALA A 346 4.51 1.26 10.51
N ARG A 347 5.82 1.01 10.34
CA ARG A 347 6.91 1.86 10.86
C ARG A 347 6.89 3.27 10.27
N LEU A 348 6.58 3.42 8.97
CA LEU A 348 6.44 4.73 8.33
C LEU A 348 5.35 5.57 9.02
N TYR A 349 4.20 4.98 9.35
CA TYR A 349 3.10 5.70 10.00
C TYR A 349 3.08 5.57 11.53
N LYS A 350 4.11 4.93 12.13
CA LYS A 350 4.21 4.65 13.58
C LYS A 350 3.00 3.91 14.14
N MET A 351 2.48 3.00 13.33
CA MET A 351 1.39 2.11 13.73
C MET A 351 1.95 0.92 14.52
N PRO A 352 1.22 0.37 15.50
CA PRO A 352 1.69 -0.73 16.35
C PRO A 352 1.55 -2.12 15.69
N PHE A 353 1.53 -2.18 14.35
CA PHE A 353 1.30 -3.40 13.58
C PHE A 353 2.62 -4.04 13.10
N GLY A 354 2.53 -5.17 12.42
CA GLY A 354 3.69 -5.80 11.76
C GLY A 354 4.52 -6.74 12.64
N THR A 355 3.96 -7.26 13.73
CA THR A 355 4.63 -8.28 14.57
C THR A 355 3.65 -9.30 15.13
N ILE A 356 4.12 -10.55 15.34
CA ILE A 356 3.39 -11.59 16.06
C ILE A 356 4.11 -11.80 17.40
N ALA A 357 3.62 -11.13 18.45
CA ALA A 357 4.17 -11.24 19.79
C ALA A 357 3.09 -10.99 20.84
N PRO A 358 3.22 -11.54 22.07
CA PRO A 358 2.34 -11.19 23.18
C PRO A 358 2.21 -9.67 23.37
N GLY A 359 0.98 -9.20 23.53
CA GLY A 359 0.63 -7.77 23.67
C GLY A 359 0.46 -7.01 22.35
N ALA A 360 0.88 -7.57 21.20
CA ALA A 360 0.64 -6.96 19.90
C ALA A 360 -0.86 -7.00 19.52
N PRO A 361 -1.33 -6.07 18.66
CA PRO A 361 -2.69 -6.13 18.12
C PRO A 361 -2.98 -7.47 17.45
N ALA A 362 -4.18 -8.01 17.67
CA ALA A 362 -4.66 -9.26 17.06
C ALA A 362 -5.08 -9.07 15.60
N ASP A 363 -4.12 -8.65 14.78
CA ASP A 363 -4.26 -8.42 13.36
C ASP A 363 -3.39 -9.47 12.65
N VAL A 364 -4.01 -10.50 12.08
CA VAL A 364 -3.33 -11.71 11.56
C VAL A 364 -3.92 -12.09 10.21
N VAL A 365 -3.08 -12.46 9.25
CA VAL A 365 -3.48 -13.05 7.97
C VAL A 365 -3.01 -14.50 7.90
N LEU A 366 -3.91 -15.37 7.42
CA LEU A 366 -3.63 -16.77 7.12
C LEU A 366 -3.63 -16.96 5.60
N PHE A 367 -2.56 -17.51 5.06
CA PHE A 367 -2.44 -17.73 3.62
C PHE A 367 -1.64 -18.98 3.29
N ASP A 368 -1.95 -19.60 2.16
CA ASP A 368 -1.17 -20.70 1.60
C ASP A 368 -0.19 -20.14 0.56
N PRO A 369 1.14 -20.17 0.78
CA PRO A 369 2.11 -19.63 -0.17
C PRO A 369 2.29 -20.48 -1.44
N ASP A 370 1.90 -21.75 -1.41
CA ASP A 370 2.09 -22.71 -2.49
C ASP A 370 0.80 -23.00 -3.27
N GLU A 371 -0.35 -22.57 -2.77
CA GLU A 371 -1.63 -22.66 -3.49
C GLU A 371 -1.60 -21.81 -4.77
N LEU A 372 -1.76 -22.49 -5.91
CA LEU A 372 -1.99 -21.87 -7.22
C LEU A 372 -3.48 -21.58 -7.39
N TRP A 373 -3.83 -20.35 -7.75
CA TRP A 373 -5.20 -19.93 -7.99
C TRP A 373 -5.28 -18.89 -9.13
N VAL A 374 -6.48 -18.66 -9.64
CA VAL A 374 -6.74 -17.68 -10.69
C VAL A 374 -7.68 -16.59 -10.15
N PRO A 375 -7.31 -15.30 -10.21
CA PRO A 375 -8.23 -14.21 -9.89
C PRO A 375 -9.32 -14.07 -10.94
N GLU A 376 -10.58 -14.27 -10.54
CA GLU A 376 -11.75 -14.22 -11.44
C GLU A 376 -12.79 -13.19 -10.98
N GLY A 377 -12.91 -12.95 -9.69
CA GLY A 377 -13.85 -12.00 -9.09
C GLY A 377 -13.23 -11.30 -7.90
N TYR A 378 -13.78 -10.13 -7.59
CA TYR A 378 -13.25 -9.22 -6.58
C TYR A 378 -14.35 -8.76 -5.64
N SER A 379 -13.97 -8.46 -4.41
CA SER A 379 -14.87 -7.79 -3.45
C SER A 379 -14.95 -6.29 -3.71
N SER A 380 -13.95 -5.74 -4.40
CA SER A 380 -14.00 -4.41 -5.01
C SER A 380 -15.19 -4.30 -5.98
N LYS A 381 -15.79 -3.10 -6.11
CA LYS A 381 -16.76 -2.82 -7.19
C LYS A 381 -16.12 -2.87 -8.56
N SER A 382 -14.82 -2.61 -8.63
CA SER A 382 -14.06 -2.61 -9.85
C SER A 382 -13.42 -3.96 -10.13
N SER A 383 -13.16 -4.23 -11.40
CA SER A 383 -12.40 -5.38 -11.89
C SER A 383 -11.28 -4.96 -12.85
N ASN A 384 -10.83 -3.69 -12.76
CA ASN A 384 -9.86 -3.08 -13.67
C ASN A 384 -8.41 -3.57 -13.41
N SER A 385 -8.15 -4.86 -13.60
CA SER A 385 -6.84 -5.48 -13.35
C SER A 385 -6.32 -6.23 -14.58
N PRO A 386 -5.02 -6.11 -14.92
CA PRO A 386 -4.40 -6.91 -15.97
C PRO A 386 -4.12 -8.35 -15.52
N PHE A 387 -4.25 -8.64 -14.21
CA PHE A 387 -3.96 -9.96 -13.64
C PHE A 387 -5.19 -10.87 -13.54
N THR A 388 -6.37 -10.38 -13.93
CA THR A 388 -7.60 -11.20 -13.97
C THR A 388 -7.40 -12.34 -14.98
N GLY A 389 -7.65 -13.57 -14.57
CA GLY A 389 -7.45 -14.77 -15.40
C GLY A 389 -6.01 -15.30 -15.42
N CYS A 390 -5.06 -14.66 -14.74
CA CYS A 390 -3.67 -15.14 -14.67
C CYS A 390 -3.47 -16.08 -13.47
N PRO A 391 -2.88 -17.28 -13.63
CA PRO A 391 -2.52 -18.13 -12.51
C PRO A 391 -1.45 -17.47 -11.61
N LEU A 392 -1.73 -17.37 -10.31
CA LEU A 392 -0.84 -16.80 -9.29
C LEU A 392 -0.71 -17.73 -8.08
N TYR A 393 0.45 -17.74 -7.45
CA TYR A 393 0.70 -18.44 -6.19
C TYR A 393 0.46 -17.53 -4.99
N GLY A 394 -0.02 -18.08 -3.88
CA GLY A 394 -0.21 -17.31 -2.65
C GLY A 394 -1.66 -16.90 -2.46
N LYS A 395 -2.47 -17.74 -1.81
CA LYS A 395 -3.90 -17.45 -1.57
C LYS A 395 -4.16 -17.12 -0.11
N VAL A 396 -4.84 -16.00 0.14
CA VAL A 396 -5.37 -15.66 1.47
C VAL A 396 -6.55 -16.58 1.79
N HIS A 397 -6.49 -17.21 2.96
CA HIS A 397 -7.54 -18.08 3.52
C HIS A 397 -8.36 -17.38 4.58
N ALA A 398 -7.73 -16.57 5.43
CA ALA A 398 -8.45 -15.79 6.43
C ALA A 398 -7.71 -14.49 6.77
N THR A 399 -8.48 -13.49 7.16
CA THR A 399 -7.97 -12.23 7.69
C THR A 399 -8.67 -11.94 9.00
N ILE A 400 -7.87 -11.71 10.03
CA ILE A 400 -8.29 -11.42 11.39
C ILE A 400 -7.86 -9.99 11.69
N CYS A 401 -8.79 -9.14 12.13
CA CYS A 401 -8.51 -7.76 12.54
C CYS A 401 -9.19 -7.53 13.89
N ARG A 402 -8.46 -6.95 14.85
CA ARG A 402 -8.97 -6.76 16.23
C ARG A 402 -9.47 -8.05 16.87
N GLY A 403 -8.87 -9.18 16.50
CA GLY A 403 -9.23 -10.50 17.00
C GLY A 403 -10.53 -11.09 16.43
N GLU A 404 -11.17 -10.42 15.48
CA GLU A 404 -12.34 -10.93 14.77
C GLU A 404 -11.96 -11.45 13.38
N VAL A 405 -12.55 -12.55 12.94
CA VAL A 405 -12.41 -13.02 11.54
C VAL A 405 -13.25 -12.12 10.65
N ILE A 406 -12.58 -11.29 9.85
CA ILE A 406 -13.22 -10.30 8.97
C ILE A 406 -13.32 -10.79 7.52
N TYR A 407 -12.49 -11.76 7.16
CA TYR A 407 -12.54 -12.51 5.91
C TYR A 407 -12.20 -13.96 6.20
N SER A 408 -12.93 -14.88 5.57
CA SER A 408 -12.62 -16.32 5.60
C SER A 408 -13.09 -16.93 4.30
N ARG A 409 -12.20 -17.68 3.64
CA ARG A 409 -12.57 -18.57 2.56
C ARG A 409 -13.18 -19.80 3.23
N GLY A 410 -14.50 -19.93 3.13
CA GLY A 410 -15.22 -21.06 3.73
C GLY A 410 -14.54 -22.39 3.39
N ARG A 411 -14.32 -23.21 4.41
CA ARG A 411 -14.21 -24.66 4.25
C ARG A 411 -15.50 -25.28 4.73
#